data_AF-A0A948HW29-F1
#
_entry.id   AF-A0A948HW29-F1
#
_cell.length_a   1.000
_cell.length_b   1.000
_cell.length_c   1.000
_cell.angle_alpha   90.00
_cell.angle_beta   90.00
_cell.angle_gamma   90.00
#
_symmetry.space_group_name_H-M   'P 1'
#
loop_
_entity.id
_entity.type
_entity.pdbx_description
1 polymer ?
#
loop_
_entity_poly.entity_id
_entity_poly.type
_entity_poly.pdbx_seq_one_letter_code
_entity_poly.pdbx_strand_id
1 'polypeptide(L)'
;MLIKLIALQLVWFGSAAWYCSSDKQQLLRRPLSRNFAALAFLTGIVGAVLLLCQLYPWLAASFSVLTLLMFCWCLLTLLSAHCSKALSTLGAGALLMTLLAALGGANVA
;
A
#
# COMPACT_ATOMS: atom_id res chain seq x y z
N MET A 1 1.54 1.34 17.56
CA MET A 1 2.56 1.57 16.50
C MET A 1 2.66 0.41 15.52
N LEU A 2 2.90 -0.83 15.98
CA LEU A 2 3.05 -2.02 15.12
C LEU A 2 1.84 -2.30 14.21
N ILE A 3 0.61 -2.26 14.75
CA ILE A 3 -0.64 -2.48 13.97
C ILE A 3 -0.74 -1.52 12.79
N LYS A 4 -0.49 -0.22 13.01
CA LYS A 4 -0.52 0.81 11.96
C LYS A 4 0.54 0.53 10.89
N LEU A 5 1.75 0.16 11.30
CA LEU A 5 2.84 -0.17 10.38
C LEU A 5 2.45 -1.35 9.47
N ILE A 6 1.96 -2.44 10.05
CA ILE A 6 1.57 -3.64 9.28
C ILE A 6 0.42 -3.30 8.33
N ALA A 7 -0.60 -2.56 8.81
CA ALA A 7 -1.73 -2.16 7.99
C ALA A 7 -1.29 -1.31 6.78
N LEU A 8 -0.42 -0.31 6.99
CA LEU A 8 0.09 0.53 5.91
C LEU A 8 0.92 -0.26 4.90
N GLN A 9 1.77 -1.18 5.36
CA GLN A 9 2.56 -2.04 4.48
C GLN A 9 1.67 -2.99 3.66
N LEU A 10 0.61 -3.55 4.26
CA LEU A 10 -0.36 -4.38 3.54
C LEU A 10 -1.05 -3.62 2.41
N VAL A 11 -1.48 -2.38 2.66
CA VAL A 11 -2.08 -1.54 1.61
C VAL A 11 -1.07 -1.23 0.52
N TRP A 12 0.17 -0.88 0.88
CA TRP A 12 1.22 -0.58 -0.09
C TRP A 12 1.54 -1.76 -1.00
N PHE A 13 1.90 -2.91 -0.44
CA PHE A 13 2.28 -4.08 -1.22
C PHE A 13 1.10 -4.69 -1.98
N GLY A 14 -0.10 -4.68 -1.40
CA GLY A 14 -1.32 -5.07 -2.11
C GLY A 14 -1.56 -4.19 -3.34
N SER A 15 -1.50 -2.86 -3.16
CA SER A 15 -1.67 -1.89 -4.24
C SER A 15 -0.60 -2.02 -5.32
N ALA A 16 0.65 -2.22 -4.91
CA ALA A 16 1.77 -2.36 -5.81
C ALA A 16 1.73 -3.68 -6.59
N ALA A 17 1.27 -4.78 -5.99
CA ALA A 17 1.05 -6.04 -6.69
C ALA A 17 0.01 -5.89 -7.81
N TRP A 18 -1.10 -5.19 -7.53
CA TRP A 18 -2.10 -4.86 -8.54
C TRP A 18 -1.54 -3.98 -9.66
N TYR A 19 -0.82 -2.92 -9.32
CA TYR A 19 -0.12 -2.04 -10.28
C TYR A 19 0.82 -2.83 -11.20
N CYS A 20 1.63 -3.72 -10.62
CA CYS A 20 2.60 -4.54 -11.35
C CYS A 20 1.96 -5.63 -12.22
N SER A 21 0.65 -5.89 -12.10
CA SER A 21 -0.07 -6.82 -12.98
C SER A 21 -0.51 -6.18 -14.30
N SER A 22 -0.44 -4.86 -14.40
CA SER A 22 -0.85 -4.12 -15.60
C SER A 22 0.26 -4.11 -16.65
N ASP A 23 -0.05 -4.61 -17.84
CA ASP A 23 0.86 -4.59 -19.00
C ASP A 23 1.29 -3.18 -19.40
N LYS A 24 0.47 -2.17 -19.08
CA LYS A 24 0.71 -0.77 -19.45
C LYS A 24 1.72 -0.06 -18.56
N GLN A 25 1.97 -0.58 -17.35
CA GLN A 25 2.72 0.15 -16.33
C GLN A 25 4.21 -0.23 -16.28
N GLN A 26 4.64 -1.24 -17.05
CA GLN A 26 6.03 -1.62 -17.38
C GLN A 26 7.08 -1.59 -16.25
N LEU A 27 6.64 -1.59 -14.98
CA LEU A 27 7.52 -1.53 -13.82
C LEU A 27 8.37 -2.80 -13.69
N LEU A 28 7.76 -3.94 -14.04
CA LEU A 28 8.40 -5.24 -14.13
C LEU A 28 8.56 -5.62 -15.60
N ARG A 29 9.68 -6.28 -15.92
CA ARG A 29 9.94 -6.82 -17.27
C ARG A 29 8.91 -7.87 -17.70
N ARG A 30 8.31 -8.57 -16.73
CA ARG A 30 7.18 -9.46 -16.92
C ARG A 30 6.08 -9.06 -15.91
N PRO A 31 4.84 -8.83 -16.37
CA PRO A 31 3.74 -8.48 -15.49
C PRO A 31 3.47 -9.61 -14.50
N LEU A 32 3.01 -9.24 -13.31
CA LEU A 32 2.55 -10.20 -12.30
C LEU A 32 1.29 -10.92 -12.80
N SER A 33 1.10 -12.19 -12.45
CA SER A 33 -0.15 -12.88 -12.82
C SER A 33 -1.35 -12.15 -12.20
N ARG A 34 -2.37 -11.88 -13.00
CA ARG A 34 -3.52 -11.08 -12.57
C ARG A 34 -4.26 -11.72 -11.39
N ASN A 35 -4.32 -13.05 -11.35
CA ASN A 35 -4.94 -13.80 -10.25
C ASN A 35 -4.17 -13.61 -8.94
N PHE A 36 -2.84 -13.75 -8.97
CA PHE A 36 -2.01 -13.52 -7.79
C PHE A 36 -2.08 -12.06 -7.31
N ALA A 37 -2.07 -11.11 -8.26
CA ALA A 37 -2.20 -9.69 -7.95
C ALA A 37 -3.56 -9.35 -7.31
N ALA A 38 -4.66 -9.90 -7.83
CA ALA A 38 -6.00 -9.72 -7.26
C ALA A 38 -6.07 -10.27 -5.84
N LEU A 39 -5.54 -11.48 -5.63
CA LEU A 39 -5.50 -12.10 -4.32
C LEU A 39 -4.69 -11.25 -3.33
N ALA A 40 -3.45 -10.89 -3.67
CA ALA A 40 -2.59 -10.07 -2.83
C ALA A 40 -3.23 -8.70 -2.49
N PHE A 41 -3.88 -8.07 -3.47
CA PHE A 41 -4.60 -6.82 -3.27
C PHE A 41 -5.77 -6.99 -2.29
N LEU A 42 -6.67 -7.94 -2.55
CA LEU A 42 -7.84 -8.18 -1.70
C LEU A 42 -7.43 -8.56 -0.28
N THR A 43 -6.48 -9.48 -0.11
CA THR A 43 -5.99 -9.88 1.21
C THR A 43 -5.31 -8.72 1.94
N GLY A 44 -4.57 -7.87 1.20
CA GLY A 44 -3.91 -6.70 1.75
C GLY A 44 -4.91 -5.66 2.27
N ILE A 45 -5.93 -5.33 1.47
CA ILE A 45 -6.95 -4.35 1.84
C ILE A 45 -7.83 -4.87 2.99
N VAL A 46 -8.35 -6.09 2.89
CA VAL A 46 -9.17 -6.68 3.96
C VAL A 46 -8.36 -6.81 5.25
N GLY A 47 -7.11 -7.30 5.16
CA GLY A 47 -6.22 -7.40 6.31
C GLY A 47 -5.93 -6.05 6.97
N ALA A 48 -5.69 -5.00 6.17
CA ALA A 48 -5.46 -3.65 6.68
C ALA A 48 -6.69 -3.07 7.39
N VAL A 49 -7.90 -3.26 6.83
CA VAL A 49 -9.16 -2.83 7.47
C VAL A 49 -9.34 -3.56 8.80
N LEU A 50 -9.20 -4.89 8.83
CA LEU A 50 -9.35 -5.68 10.05
C LEU A 50 -8.37 -5.24 11.15
N LEU A 51 -7.12 -4.96 10.79
CA LEU A 51 -6.12 -4.44 11.73
C LEU A 51 -6.49 -3.05 12.25
N LEU A 52 -6.93 -2.14 11.39
CA LEU A 52 -7.30 -0.78 11.81
C LEU A 52 -8.62 -0.74 12.61
N CYS A 53 -9.53 -1.69 12.39
CA CYS A 53 -10.73 -1.85 13.22
C CYS A 53 -10.42 -2.17 14.69
N GLN A 54 -9.21 -2.66 15.00
CA GLN A 54 -8.77 -2.83 16.40
C GLN A 54 -8.45 -1.50 17.10
N LEU A 55 -8.24 -0.43 16.33
CA LEU A 55 -7.85 0.89 16.83
C LEU A 55 -8.91 1.96 16.63
N TYR A 56 -9.76 1.80 15.61
CA TYR A 56 -10.73 2.79 15.17
C TYR A 56 -12.09 2.13 14.88
N PRO A 57 -13.20 2.88 14.96
CA PRO A 57 -14.50 2.39 14.49
C PRO A 57 -14.41 1.92 13.03
N TRP A 58 -15.18 0.88 12.69
CA TRP A 58 -15.13 0.20 11.39
C TRP A 58 -15.24 1.16 10.20
N LEU A 59 -16.11 2.18 10.31
CA LEU A 59 -16.32 3.18 9.28
C LEU A 59 -15.07 4.05 9.08
N ALA A 60 -14.48 4.53 10.17
CA ALA A 60 -13.26 5.35 10.14
C ALA A 60 -12.05 4.56 9.62
N ALA A 61 -11.93 3.28 10.03
CA ALA A 61 -10.91 2.37 9.52
C ALA A 61 -11.03 2.17 8.00
N SER A 62 -12.26 1.94 7.51
CA SER A 62 -12.54 1.75 6.09
C SER A 62 -12.20 2.99 5.26
N PHE A 63 -12.62 4.18 5.70
CA PHE A 63 -12.28 5.44 5.03
C PHE A 63 -10.77 5.71 5.04
N SER A 64 -10.10 5.42 6.16
CA SER A 64 -8.63 5.58 6.26
C SER A 64 -7.90 4.70 5.25
N VAL A 65 -8.32 3.43 5.10
CA VAL A 65 -7.75 2.52 4.10
C VAL A 65 -8.04 3.00 2.68
N LEU A 66 -9.24 3.52 2.41
CA LEU A 66 -9.59 4.06 1.09
C LEU A 66 -8.73 5.27 0.72
N THR A 67 -8.58 6.22 1.64
CA THR A 67 -7.70 7.39 1.43
C THR A 67 -6.26 6.97 1.21
N LEU A 68 -5.77 6.02 2.02
CA LEU A 68 -4.42 5.48 1.87
C LEU A 68 -4.23 4.75 0.53
N LEU A 69 -5.23 4.00 0.09
CA LEU A 69 -5.23 3.31 -1.20
C LEU A 69 -5.08 4.31 -2.36
N MET A 70 -5.89 5.37 -2.36
CA MET A 70 -5.80 6.44 -3.37
C MET A 70 -4.41 7.08 -3.35
N PHE A 71 -3.88 7.37 -2.15
CA PHE A 71 -2.54 7.90 -1.98
C PHE A 71 -1.46 6.96 -2.55
N CYS A 72 -1.53 5.66 -2.26
CA CYS A 72 -0.60 4.64 -2.78
C CYS A 72 -0.60 4.61 -4.31
N TRP A 73 -1.76 4.70 -4.95
CA TRP A 73 -1.84 4.71 -6.41
C TRP A 73 -1.26 6.00 -7.01
N CYS A 74 -1.54 7.17 -6.43
CA CYS A 74 -0.89 8.42 -6.83
C CYS A 74 0.63 8.36 -6.66
N LEU A 75 1.09 7.75 -5.56
CA LEU A 75 2.51 7.60 -5.30
C LEU A 75 3.18 6.67 -6.32
N LEU A 76 2.54 5.53 -6.63
CA LEU A 76 3.03 4.57 -7.62
C LEU A 76 3.12 5.18 -9.02
N THR A 77 2.10 5.95 -9.45
CA THR A 77 2.15 6.62 -10.75
C THR A 77 3.28 7.65 -10.81
N LEU A 78 3.43 8.49 -9.78
CA LEU A 78 4.51 9.48 -9.69
C LEU A 78 5.90 8.83 -9.66
N LEU A 79 6.10 7.81 -8.82
CA LEU A 79 7.37 7.09 -8.71
C LEU A 79 7.70 6.34 -9.99
N SER A 80 6.73 5.69 -10.63
CA SER A 80 6.96 4.95 -11.88
C SER A 80 7.40 5.86 -13.03
N ALA A 81 6.98 7.12 -13.02
CA ALA A 81 7.39 8.09 -14.03
C ALA A 81 8.86 8.53 -13.87
N HIS A 82 9.41 8.48 -12.65
CA HIS A 82 10.75 8.99 -12.34
C HIS A 82 11.78 7.88 -12.08
N CYS A 83 11.34 6.68 -11.70
CA CYS A 83 12.20 5.55 -11.35
C CYS A 83 11.93 4.37 -12.30
N SER A 84 12.96 3.97 -13.05
CA SER A 84 12.88 2.85 -14.00
C SER A 84 12.95 1.46 -13.35
N LYS A 85 13.30 1.37 -12.06
CA LYS A 85 13.49 0.10 -11.35
C LYS A 85 12.39 -0.15 -10.32
N ALA A 86 11.65 -1.24 -10.48
CA ALA A 86 10.63 -1.70 -9.52
C ALA A 86 11.13 -1.76 -8.07
N LEU A 87 12.37 -2.22 -7.84
CA LEU A 87 12.89 -2.32 -6.47
C LEU A 87 13.00 -0.94 -5.79
N SER A 88 13.36 0.09 -6.56
CA SER A 88 13.51 1.46 -6.05
C SER A 88 12.15 2.09 -5.75
N THR A 89 11.15 1.88 -6.61
CA THR A 89 9.79 2.40 -6.39
C THR A 89 9.12 1.71 -5.22
N LEU A 90 9.20 0.38 -5.15
CA LEU A 90 8.65 -0.42 -4.05
C LEU A 90 9.33 -0.10 -2.73
N GLY A 91 10.66 0.03 -2.72
CA GLY A 91 11.44 0.37 -1.53
C GLY A 91 11.15 1.79 -1.03
N ALA A 92 11.09 2.78 -1.94
CA ALA A 92 10.80 4.17 -1.56
C ALA A 92 9.40 4.30 -0.95
N GLY A 93 8.39 3.68 -1.54
CA GLY A 93 7.04 3.70 -0.96
C GLY A 93 6.95 2.92 0.36
N ALA A 94 7.63 1.77 0.49
CA ALA A 94 7.68 1.03 1.76
C ALA A 94 8.34 1.84 2.89
N LEU A 95 9.41 2.59 2.58
CA LEU A 95 10.05 3.50 3.52
C LEU A 95 9.09 4.62 3.92
N LEU A 96 8.41 5.25 2.95
CA LEU A 96 7.43 6.30 3.23
C LEU A 96 6.29 5.80 4.13
N MET A 97 5.77 4.61 3.88
CA MET A 97 4.72 3.99 4.70
C MET A 97 5.18 3.74 6.14
N THR A 98 6.46 3.37 6.31
CA THR A 98 7.07 3.21 7.64
C THR A 98 7.15 4.54 8.37
N LEU A 99 7.57 5.61 7.69
CA LEU A 99 7.59 6.97 8.25
C LEU A 99 6.19 7.46 8.62
N LEU A 100 5.19 7.23 7.75
CA LEU A 100 3.81 7.62 7.99
C LEU A 100 3.23 6.90 9.22
N ALA A 101 3.52 5.61 9.38
CA ALA A 101 3.14 4.83 10.55
C ALA A 101 3.78 5.37 11.85
N ALA A 102 5.02 5.84 11.77
CA ALA A 102 5.73 6.44 12.90
C ALA A 102 5.13 7.81 13.29
N LEU A 103 4.84 8.68 12.32
CA LEU A 103 4.19 9.98 12.54
C LEU A 103 2.81 9.83 13.20
N GLY A 104 2.00 8.87 12.73
CA GLY A 104 0.71 8.56 13.33
C GLY A 104 0.79 7.92 14.72
N GLY A 105 1.98 7.50 15.17
CA GLY A 105 2.24 7.02 16.53
C GLY A 105 2.74 8.12 17.47
N ALA A 106 3.48 9.11 16.95
CA ALA A 106 4.05 10.21 17.72
C ALA A 106 2.99 11.23 18.20
N ASN A 107 1.88 11.37 17.46
CA ASN A 107 0.87 12.42 17.72
C ASN A 107 -0.27 11.98 18.65
N VAL A 108 -0.13 10.85 19.37
CA VAL A 108 -1.16 10.31 20.29
C VAL A 108 -0.57 10.01 21.68
N ALA A 109 0.51 10.72 22.06
CA ALA A 109 1.09 10.71 23.39
C ALA A 109 0.84 12.06 24.07
#